data_AF-A0A328YG14-F1
#
_entry.id   AF-A0A328YG14-F1
#
_cell.length_a   1.000
_cell.length_b   1.000
_cell.length_c   1.000
_cell.angle_alpha   90.00
_cell.angle_beta   90.00
_cell.angle_gamma   90.00
#
_symmetry.space_group_name_H-M   'P 1'
#
loop_
_entity.id
_entity.type
_entity.pdbx_description
1 polymer ?
#
loop_
_entity_poly.entity_id
_entity_poly.type
_entity_poly.pdbx_seq_one_letter_code
_entity_poly.pdbx_strand_id
1 'polypeptide(L)' 'TVQIAKRSELHTFKVMPKRWVVERSFAWLDKNRRLWKNCERWLNTSLQFVHLAFLALLLRRS' A
#
# COMPACT_ATOMS: atom_id res chain seq x y z
N THR A 1 -10.41 -5.66 -17.70
CA THR A 1 -9.02 -5.57 -18.19
C THR A 1 -8.20 -4.75 -17.21
N VAL A 2 -6.98 -5.17 -16.86
CA VAL A 2 -6.10 -4.46 -15.90
C VAL A 2 -5.40 -3.32 -16.66
N GLN A 3 -5.44 -2.09 -16.13
CA GLN A 3 -4.73 -0.96 -16.71
C GLN A 3 -3.41 -0.72 -15.98
N ILE A 4 -2.31 -0.67 -16.75
CA ILE A 4 -0.95 -0.51 -16.22
C ILE A 4 -0.37 0.76 -16.84
N ALA A 5 0.09 1.69 -16.00
CA ALA A 5 0.79 2.88 -16.46
C ALA A 5 2.25 2.56 -16.79
N LYS A 6 2.73 2.98 -17.96
CA LYS A 6 4.16 2.90 -18.31
C LYS A 6 4.92 4.04 -17.63
N ARG A 7 6.02 3.71 -16.96
CA ARG A 7 6.88 4.70 -16.26
C ARG A 7 7.78 5.51 -17.21
N SER A 8 7.90 5.09 -18.47
CA SER A 8 8.77 5.70 -19.49
C SER A 8 8.17 6.91 -20.19
N GLU A 9 6.88 7.18 -20.00
CA GLU A 9 6.20 8.33 -20.60
C GLU A 9 6.33 9.56 -19.67
N LEU A 10 6.52 10.75 -20.27
CA LEU A 10 6.58 12.04 -19.56
C LEU A 10 5.36 12.18 -18.63
N HIS A 11 5.54 12.93 -17.52
CA HIS A 11 4.59 13.07 -16.40
C HIS A 11 3.24 13.73 -16.77
N THR A 12 2.49 13.15 -17.69
CA THR A 12 1.12 13.55 -18.00
C THR A 12 0.19 12.85 -17.02
N PHE A 13 -0.57 13.65 -16.26
CA PHE A 13 -1.55 13.10 -15.34
C PHE A 13 -2.69 12.44 -16.12
N LYS A 14 -2.77 11.11 -16.06
CA LYS A 14 -3.87 10.32 -16.62
C LYS A 14 -4.74 9.78 -15.48
N VAL A 15 -6.04 10.01 -15.55
CA VAL A 15 -7.00 9.46 -14.59
C VAL A 15 -7.05 7.94 -14.76
N MET A 16 -6.60 7.21 -13.75
CA MET A 16 -6.66 5.75 -13.71
C MET A 16 -7.87 5.29 -12.89
N PRO A 17 -8.80 4.53 -13.47
CA PRO A 17 -9.95 4.03 -12.73
C PRO A 17 -9.47 3.11 -11.58
N LYS A 18 -10.06 3.29 -10.39
CA LYS A 18 -9.76 2.54 -9.15
C LYS A 18 -8.38 2.79 -8.51
N ARG A 19 -7.59 3.77 -8.98
CA ARG A 19 -6.32 4.17 -8.35
C ARG A 19 -6.46 4.51 -6.87
N TRP A 20 -7.56 5.18 -6.50
CA TRP A 20 -7.86 5.55 -5.12
C TRP A 20 -7.93 4.35 -4.16
N VAL A 21 -8.26 3.14 -4.65
CA VAL A 21 -8.37 1.94 -3.80
C VAL A 21 -6.98 1.55 -3.28
N VAL A 22 -5.98 1.63 -4.15
CA VAL A 22 -4.58 1.36 -3.83
C VAL A 22 -4.04 2.43 -2.89
N GLU A 23 -4.21 3.71 -3.25
CA GLU A 23 -3.78 4.84 -2.42
C GLU A 23 -4.42 4.83 -1.03
N ARG A 24 -5.72 4.50 -0.94
CA ARG A 24 -6.42 4.35 0.35
C ARG A 24 -5.85 3.20 1.19
N SER A 25 -5.47 2.10 0.55
CA SER A 25 -4.89 0.96 1.27
C SER A 25 -3.50 1.32 1.82
N PHE A 26 -2.70 2.08 1.06
CA PHE A 26 -1.44 2.64 1.55
C PHE A 26 -1.64 3.65 2.70
N ALA A 27 -2.65 4.52 2.62
CA ALA A 27 -2.96 5.45 3.71
C ALA A 27 -3.34 4.72 5.03
N TRP A 28 -3.99 3.56 4.94
CA TRP A 28 -4.31 2.75 6.13
C TRP A 28 -3.08 2.06 6.71
N LEU A 29 -2.13 1.64 5.87
CA LEU A 29 -0.85 1.09 6.32
C LEU A 29 -0.01 2.15 7.02
N ASP A 30 0.03 3.37 6.50
CA ASP A 30 0.76 4.49 7.10
C ASP A 30 0.23 4.84 8.50
N LYS A 31 -1.09 4.71 8.71
CA LYS A 31 -1.72 4.89 10.03
C LYS A 31 -1.30 3.83 11.07
N ASN A 32 -0.74 2.69 10.65
CA ASN A 32 -0.27 1.67 11.60
C ASN A 32 1.08 2.09 12.23
N ARG A 33 1.01 2.72 13.39
CA ARG A 33 2.17 3.24 14.15
C ARG A 33 3.33 2.23 14.36
N ARG A 34 3.03 0.93 14.41
CA ARG A 34 4.04 -0.14 14.56
C ARG A 34 4.97 -0.28 13.34
N LEU A 35 4.49 0.07 12.15
CA LEU A 35 5.27 0.06 10.92
C LEU A 35 6.27 1.22 10.87
N TRP A 36 5.85 2.42 11.27
CA TRP A 36 6.65 3.65 11.14
C TRP A 36 8.02 3.61 11.86
N LYS A 37 8.12 3.03 13.06
CA LYS A 37 9.33 3.14 13.90
C LYS A 37 10.30 1.97 13.84
N ASN A 38 9.86 0.80 13.35
CA ASN A 38 10.64 -0.45 13.44
C ASN A 38 11.19 -0.94 12.10
N CYS A 39 10.84 -0.29 10.98
CA CYS A 39 11.25 -0.72 9.64
C CYS A 39 12.77 -0.80 9.47
N GLU A 40 13.53 0.09 10.11
CA GLU A 40 14.99 0.19 9.90
C GLU A 40 15.80 -0.81 10.74
N ARG A 41 15.26 -1.27 11.87
CA ARG A 41 15.99 -2.11 12.84
C ARG A 41 15.83 -3.61 12.55
N TRP A 42 14.63 -4.04 12.15
CA TRP A 42 14.29 -5.45 11.97
C TRP A 42 13.40 -5.66 10.73
N LEU A 43 14.02 -5.82 9.58
CA LEU A 43 13.33 -5.95 8.28
C LEU A 43 12.37 -7.14 8.21
N ASN A 44 12.74 -8.29 8.78
CA ASN A 44 11.88 -9.49 8.75
C ASN A 44 10.62 -9.29 9.60
N THR A 45 10.77 -8.68 10.77
CA THR A 45 9.66 -8.39 11.68
C THR A 45 8.75 -7.32 11.09
N SER A 46 9.30 -6.28 10.47
CA SER A 46 8.50 -5.25 9.81
C SER A 46 7.70 -5.81 8.63
N LEU A 47 8.29 -6.69 7.82
CA LEU A 47 7.60 -7.40 6.74
C LEU A 47 6.40 -8.22 7.24
N GLN A 48 6.57 -8.97 8.33
CA GLN A 48 5.49 -9.74 8.94
C GLN A 48 4.34 -8.83 9.42
N PHE A 49 4.66 -7.66 9.98
CA PHE A 49 3.65 -6.67 10.37
C PHE A 49 2.93 -6.04 9.18
N VAL A 50 3.61 -5.81 8.05
CA VAL A 50 2.94 -5.39 6.79
C VAL A 50 1.88 -6.42 6.40
N HIS A 51 2.25 -7.71 6.37
CA HIS A 51 1.33 -8.79 5.99
C HIS A 51 0.12 -8.86 6.93
N LEU A 52 0.35 -8.79 8.25
CA LEU A 52 -0.73 -8.78 9.23
C LEU A 52 -1.65 -7.57 9.07
N ALA A 53 -1.10 -6.38 8.80
CA ALA A 53 -1.88 -5.17 8.57
C ALA A 53 -2.77 -5.29 7.31
N PHE A 54 -2.23 -5.87 6.22
CA PHE A 54 -3.01 -6.16 5.02
C PHE A 54 -4.11 -7.20 5.26
N LEU A 55 -3.80 -8.29 5.97
CA LEU A 55 -4.78 -9.31 6.36
C LEU A 55 -5.95 -8.69 7.15
N ALA A 56 -5.64 -7.88 8.16
CA ALA A 56 -6.66 -7.18 8.96
C ALA A 56 -7.51 -6.21 8.11
N LEU A 57 -6.89 -5.54 7.13
CA LEU A 57 -7.57 -4.64 6.22
C LEU A 57 -8.52 -5.40 5.27
N LEU A 58 -8.09 -6.56 4.77
CA LEU A 58 -8.91 -7.44 3.92
C LEU A 58 -10.09 -8.02 4.71
N LEU A 59 -9.85 -8.52 5.93
CA LEU A 59 -10.90 -9.04 6.81
C LEU A 59 -11.94 -7.99 7.22
N ARG A 60 -11.56 -6.71 7.29
CA ARG A 60 -12.50 -5.60 7.53
C ARG A 60 -13.30 -5.18 6.29
N ARG A 61 -12.87 -5.60 5.09
CA ARG A 61 -13.51 -5.27 3.81
C ARG A 61 -14.39 -6.39 3.27
N SER A 62 -14.15 -7.64 3.69
CA SER A 62 -15.05 -8.78 3.47
C SER A 62 -16.35 -8.61 4.25
#